data_AF-A0A2V8PBV4-F1
#
_entry.id   AF-A0A2V8PBV4-F1
#
_cell.length_a   1.000
_cell.length_b   1.000
_cell.length_c   1.000
_cell.angle_alpha   90.00
_cell.angle_beta   90.00
_cell.angle_gamma   90.00
#
_symmetry.space_group_name_H-M   'P 1'
#
loop_
_entity.id
_entity.type
_entity.pdbx_description
1 polymer ?
#
loop_
_entity_poly.entity_id
_entity_poly.type
_entity_poly.pdbx_seq_one_letter_code
_entity_poly.pdbx_strand_id
1 'polypeptide(L)'
;MPATANDYYVVLFPTPEGCLEEPTLTGAATVLQLKPVELSRIFALRQPLPATRTATVKEASGITGALRAFGIESTTVPRHELHLEELSKKIYALEFSDEALTATIVGSNASVSAGWDELILLLTGRLLLSRVEVEERRRRGRKQTVNSRHLSTDESVLDVYVATSEINWRIRANSFDFSCLGSARSVTAFENFTVLSNVLQERASKAQFDDSYAQARSALEIVWPLEPQTKMGDWRRSGAGKFDTATVTTTDNEDQFTRYSRLRHYLRRSA
;
A
#
# COMPACT_ATOMS: atom_id res chain seq x y z
N MET A 1 -10.04 -17.13 -10.10
CA MET A 1 -9.00 -18.07 -10.53
C MET A 1 -7.75 -17.79 -9.72
N PRO A 2 -7.00 -18.79 -9.25
CA PRO A 2 -5.75 -18.54 -8.55
C PRO A 2 -4.77 -17.89 -9.54
N ALA A 3 -4.21 -16.75 -9.17
CA ALA A 3 -3.26 -16.01 -9.98
C ALA A 3 -2.06 -16.92 -10.28
N THR A 4 -1.88 -17.28 -11.55
CA THR A 4 -0.66 -17.95 -12.01
C THR A 4 0.53 -17.04 -11.71
N ALA A 5 1.61 -17.60 -11.20
CA ALA A 5 2.81 -16.90 -10.70
C ALA A 5 3.52 -15.93 -11.68
N ASN A 6 3.01 -15.75 -12.89
CA ASN A 6 3.62 -15.03 -14.00
C ASN A 6 2.82 -13.79 -14.43
N ASP A 7 2.17 -13.08 -13.51
CA ASP A 7 1.56 -11.79 -13.87
C ASP A 7 2.62 -10.71 -14.01
N TYR A 8 2.34 -9.72 -14.87
CA TYR A 8 3.20 -8.56 -15.10
C TYR A 8 2.40 -7.26 -14.93
N TYR A 9 3.05 -6.24 -14.41
CA TYR A 9 2.52 -4.88 -14.32
C TYR A 9 3.17 -4.00 -15.37
N VAL A 10 2.38 -3.25 -16.12
CA VAL A 10 2.90 -2.17 -16.96
C VAL A 10 2.85 -0.89 -16.14
N VAL A 11 4.02 -0.34 -15.86
CA VAL A 11 4.23 0.84 -15.03
C VAL A 11 4.57 2.01 -15.93
N LEU A 12 3.82 3.10 -15.80
CA LEU A 12 4.07 4.33 -16.54
C LEU A 12 5.04 5.20 -15.76
N PHE A 13 6.04 5.76 -16.43
CA PHE A 13 6.89 6.79 -15.85
C PHE A 13 6.24 8.17 -16.00
N PRO A 14 6.54 9.11 -15.09
CA PRO A 14 5.99 10.45 -15.17
C PRO A 14 6.49 11.16 -16.44
N THR A 15 5.59 11.91 -17.09
CA THR A 15 5.98 12.82 -18.16
C THR A 15 6.45 14.15 -17.56
N PRO A 16 7.40 14.86 -18.19
CA PRO A 16 7.92 16.14 -17.68
C PRO A 16 6.81 17.17 -17.42
N GLU A 17 5.80 17.19 -18.29
CA GLU A 17 4.67 18.12 -18.22
C GLU A 17 3.61 17.68 -17.19
N GLY A 18 3.54 16.37 -16.89
CA GLY A 18 2.50 15.77 -16.03
C GLY A 18 1.13 15.69 -16.69
N CYS A 19 1.03 16.03 -17.98
CA CYS A 19 -0.15 15.88 -18.81
C CYS A 19 0.27 15.40 -20.22
N LEU A 20 -0.72 15.00 -21.01
CA LEU A 20 -0.56 14.62 -22.42
C LEU A 20 -1.58 15.41 -23.25
N GLU A 21 -1.25 15.67 -24.50
CA GLU A 21 -2.22 16.20 -25.46
C GLU A 21 -3.40 15.24 -25.62
N GLU A 22 -4.61 15.78 -25.86
CA GLU A 22 -5.85 15.00 -25.90
C GLU A 22 -5.82 13.81 -26.87
N PRO A 23 -5.29 13.92 -28.12
CA PRO A 23 -5.21 12.79 -29.04
C PRO A 23 -4.31 11.67 -28.51
N THR A 24 -3.15 12.04 -27.96
CA THR A 24 -2.17 11.12 -27.36
C THR A 24 -2.74 10.44 -26.12
N LEU A 25 -3.40 11.21 -25.25
CA LEU A 25 -4.07 10.69 -24.06
C LEU A 25 -5.15 9.66 -24.42
N THR A 26 -5.98 9.97 -25.42
CA THR A 26 -7.07 9.08 -25.85
C THR A 26 -6.54 7.80 -26.49
N GLY A 27 -5.51 7.91 -27.33
CA GLY A 27 -4.84 6.76 -27.94
C GLY A 27 -4.21 5.84 -26.90
N ALA A 28 -3.44 6.41 -25.96
CA ALA A 28 -2.80 5.66 -24.89
C ALA A 28 -3.81 5.03 -23.92
N ALA A 29 -4.88 5.74 -23.57
CA ALA A 29 -5.94 5.22 -22.72
C ALA A 29 -6.63 4.00 -23.37
N THR A 30 -6.83 4.04 -24.69
CA THR A 30 -7.38 2.91 -25.45
C THR A 30 -6.47 1.67 -25.37
N VAL A 31 -5.16 1.84 -25.53
CA VAL A 31 -4.18 0.74 -25.40
C VAL A 31 -4.23 0.12 -24.01
N LEU A 32 -4.33 0.94 -22.97
CA LEU A 32 -4.38 0.52 -21.57
C LEU A 32 -5.76 0.03 -21.13
N GLN A 33 -6.79 0.15 -21.98
CA GLN A 33 -8.20 -0.09 -21.65
C GLN A 33 -8.69 0.74 -20.47
N LEU A 34 -8.23 1.99 -20.37
CA LEU A 34 -8.61 2.96 -19.35
C LEU A 34 -9.46 4.08 -19.95
N LYS A 35 -10.15 4.82 -19.09
CA LYS A 35 -10.74 6.10 -19.47
C LYS A 35 -9.63 7.17 -19.55
N PRO A 36 -9.71 8.15 -20.46
CA PRO A 36 -8.75 9.26 -20.52
C PRO A 36 -8.58 9.99 -19.17
N VAL A 37 -9.68 10.13 -18.41
CA VAL A 37 -9.65 10.74 -17.07
C VAL A 37 -8.85 9.91 -16.05
N GLU A 38 -8.86 8.58 -16.15
CA GLU A 38 -8.09 7.69 -15.27
C GLU A 38 -6.61 7.79 -15.59
N LEU A 39 -6.26 7.76 -16.88
CA LEU A 39 -4.87 7.93 -17.34
C LEU A 39 -4.32 9.33 -17.00
N SER A 40 -5.13 10.38 -17.15
CA SER A 40 -4.75 11.74 -16.77
C SER A 40 -4.43 11.86 -15.27
N ARG A 41 -5.21 11.19 -14.41
CA ARG A 41 -4.94 11.14 -12.96
C ARG A 41 -3.61 10.46 -12.65
N ILE A 42 -3.25 9.40 -13.37
CA ILE A 42 -1.96 8.72 -13.21
C ILE A 42 -0.81 9.70 -13.50
N PHE A 43 -0.85 10.42 -14.63
CA PHE A 43 0.20 11.36 -14.99
C PHE A 43 0.28 12.58 -14.07
N ALA A 44 -0.86 13.07 -13.58
CA ALA A 44 -0.93 14.20 -12.66
C ALA A 44 -0.17 13.95 -11.35
N LEU A 45 -0.03 12.68 -10.95
CA LEU A 45 0.68 12.27 -9.73
C LEU A 45 2.21 12.31 -9.87
N ARG A 46 2.76 12.53 -11.08
CA ARG A 46 4.19 12.71 -11.37
C ARG A 46 5.11 11.69 -10.70
N GLN A 47 4.64 10.45 -10.63
CA GLN A 47 5.38 9.34 -10.04
C GLN A 47 5.13 8.06 -10.85
N PRO A 48 6.05 7.09 -10.82
CA PRO A 48 5.82 5.82 -11.50
C PRO A 48 4.65 5.06 -10.87
N LEU A 49 3.66 4.68 -11.68
CA LEU A 49 2.46 3.98 -11.22
C LEU A 49 2.05 2.86 -12.19
N PRO A 50 1.52 1.74 -11.67
CA PRO A 50 0.98 0.69 -12.50
C PRO A 50 -0.31 1.19 -13.18
N ALA A 51 -0.41 1.01 -14.49
CA ALA A 51 -1.61 1.37 -15.26
C ALA A 51 -2.42 0.16 -15.70
N THR A 52 -1.78 -1.01 -15.87
CA THR A 52 -2.49 -2.25 -16.19
C THR A 52 -1.71 -3.48 -15.75
N ARG A 53 -2.40 -4.62 -15.70
CA ARG A 53 -1.84 -5.95 -15.37
C ARG A 53 -2.09 -6.89 -16.54
N THR A 54 -1.08 -7.66 -16.93
CA THR A 54 -1.17 -8.67 -17.98
C THR A 54 -0.77 -10.04 -17.45
N ALA A 55 -1.23 -11.10 -18.13
CA ALA A 55 -0.93 -12.48 -17.75
C ALA A 55 0.39 -12.97 -18.37
N THR A 56 0.89 -12.30 -19.41
CA THR A 56 2.11 -12.69 -20.12
C THR A 56 3.05 -11.52 -20.38
N VAL A 57 4.35 -11.83 -20.48
CA VAL A 57 5.40 -10.86 -20.85
C VAL A 57 5.21 -10.34 -22.28
N LYS A 58 4.67 -11.16 -23.18
CA LYS A 58 4.43 -10.79 -24.58
C LYS A 58 3.36 -9.71 -24.68
N GLU A 59 2.27 -9.84 -23.92
CA GLU A 59 1.23 -8.81 -23.82
C GLU A 59 1.80 -7.52 -23.22
N ALA A 60 2.51 -7.62 -22.10
CA ALA A 60 3.14 -6.46 -21.47
C ALA A 60 4.08 -5.73 -22.43
N SER A 61 4.90 -6.47 -23.17
CA SER A 61 5.84 -5.92 -24.17
C SER A 61 5.11 -5.28 -25.35
N GLY A 62 3.97 -5.83 -25.76
CA GLY A 62 3.10 -5.23 -26.78
C GLY A 62 2.54 -3.88 -26.32
N ILE A 63 2.08 -3.82 -25.07
CA ILE A 63 1.55 -2.58 -24.47
C ILE A 63 2.65 -1.53 -24.32
N THR A 64 3.82 -1.87 -23.76
CA THR A 64 4.93 -0.92 -23.62
C THR A 64 5.45 -0.43 -24.98
N GLY A 65 5.50 -1.31 -25.99
CA GLY A 65 5.81 -0.94 -27.37
C GLY A 65 4.80 0.03 -27.98
N ALA A 66 3.50 -0.20 -27.77
CA ALA A 66 2.44 0.70 -28.23
C ALA A 66 2.48 2.06 -27.51
N LEU A 67 2.72 2.08 -26.19
CA LEU A 67 2.87 3.31 -25.41
C LEU A 67 4.07 4.15 -25.87
N ARG A 68 5.18 3.50 -26.25
CA ARG A 68 6.35 4.19 -26.79
C ARG A 68 6.02 4.94 -28.09
N ALA A 69 5.11 4.44 -28.92
CA ALA A 69 4.67 5.14 -30.13
C ALA A 69 3.92 6.45 -29.82
N PHE A 70 3.37 6.57 -28.61
CA PHE A 70 2.77 7.80 -28.07
C PHE A 70 3.77 8.67 -27.30
N GLY A 71 5.07 8.32 -27.29
CA GLY A 71 6.10 9.03 -26.51
C GLY A 71 6.00 8.79 -24.99
N ILE A 72 5.27 7.76 -24.57
CA ILE A 72 5.08 7.45 -23.14
C ILE A 72 6.12 6.43 -22.72
N GLU A 73 6.96 6.82 -21.76
CA GLU A 73 7.90 5.92 -21.11
C GLU A 73 7.17 4.97 -20.16
N SER A 74 7.49 3.68 -20.27
CA SER A 74 6.92 2.64 -19.43
C SER A 74 7.89 1.48 -19.26
N THR A 75 7.69 0.72 -18.18
CA THR A 75 8.43 -0.53 -17.91
C THR A 75 7.49 -1.66 -17.53
N THR A 76 7.97 -2.88 -17.71
CA THR A 76 7.26 -4.11 -17.32
C THR A 76 7.87 -4.63 -16.04
N VAL A 77 7.05 -4.81 -15.00
CA VAL A 77 7.48 -5.34 -13.69
C VAL A 77 6.83 -6.71 -13.46
N PRO A 78 7.60 -7.81 -13.36
CA PRO A 78 7.06 -9.11 -13.00
C PRO A 78 6.53 -9.12 -11.56
N ARG A 79 5.37 -9.74 -11.32
CA ARG A 79 4.76 -9.81 -9.98
C ARG A 79 5.67 -10.49 -8.95
N HIS A 80 6.42 -11.51 -9.35
CA HIS A 80 7.29 -12.26 -8.44
C HIS A 80 8.47 -11.41 -7.93
N GLU A 81 8.94 -10.43 -8.70
CA GLU A 81 10.01 -9.50 -8.28
C GLU A 81 9.54 -8.47 -7.24
N LEU A 82 8.23 -8.37 -6.99
CA LEU A 82 7.70 -7.55 -5.90
C LEU A 82 7.69 -8.25 -4.54
N HIS A 83 8.07 -9.53 -4.46
CA HIS A 83 8.14 -10.30 -3.20
C HIS A 83 6.87 -10.18 -2.33
N LEU A 84 5.68 -10.19 -2.96
CA LEU A 84 4.41 -9.94 -2.28
C LEU A 84 4.01 -11.04 -1.29
N GLU A 85 4.54 -12.25 -1.47
CA GLU A 85 4.29 -13.40 -0.57
C GLU A 85 5.16 -13.33 0.70
N GLU A 86 6.21 -12.49 0.68
CA GLU A 86 7.12 -12.31 1.80
C GLU A 86 6.67 -11.15 2.68
N LEU A 87 6.27 -11.50 3.91
CA LEU A 87 5.78 -10.53 4.89
C LEU A 87 6.89 -9.57 5.34
N SER A 88 6.55 -8.29 5.45
CA SER A 88 7.43 -7.28 6.04
C SER A 88 7.81 -7.66 7.48
N LYS A 89 9.05 -7.36 7.86
CA LYS A 89 9.51 -7.52 9.24
C LYS A 89 8.83 -6.46 10.10
N LYS A 90 7.86 -6.88 10.93
CA LYS A 90 7.14 -5.96 11.81
C LYS A 90 8.07 -5.48 12.92
N ILE A 91 8.27 -4.18 13.04
CA ILE A 91 9.16 -3.58 14.02
C ILE A 91 8.32 -2.93 15.12
N TYR A 92 8.67 -3.19 16.39
CA TYR A 92 8.00 -2.57 17.53
C TYR A 92 8.84 -1.52 18.26
N ALA A 93 10.16 -1.50 18.07
CA ALA A 93 11.04 -0.50 18.68
C ALA A 93 12.25 -0.25 17.79
N LEU A 94 12.84 0.94 17.90
CA LEU A 94 14.09 1.31 17.27
C LEU A 94 15.09 1.78 18.33
N GLU A 95 16.38 1.68 18.00
CA GLU A 95 17.47 2.30 18.74
C GLU A 95 18.39 3.00 17.74
N PHE A 96 18.79 4.23 18.07
CA PHE A 96 19.61 5.05 17.19
C PHE A 96 21.03 5.13 17.75
N SER A 97 22.02 4.78 16.92
CA SER A 97 23.41 5.15 17.15
C SER A 97 23.87 6.19 16.12
N ASP A 98 25.11 6.63 16.22
CA ASP A 98 25.70 7.56 15.25
C ASP A 98 25.90 6.91 13.87
N GLU A 99 26.09 5.59 13.84
CA GLU A 99 26.45 4.85 12.63
C GLU A 99 25.27 4.05 12.04
N ALA A 100 24.33 3.60 12.88
CA ALA A 100 23.32 2.64 12.47
C ALA A 100 21.96 2.84 13.14
N LEU A 101 20.96 2.23 12.51
CA LEU A 101 19.61 2.05 13.01
C LEU A 101 19.43 0.58 13.41
N THR A 102 19.13 0.32 14.68
CA THR A 102 18.79 -1.03 15.16
C THR A 102 17.28 -1.12 15.41
N ALA A 103 16.66 -2.20 14.96
CA ALA A 103 15.24 -2.43 15.00
C ALA A 103 14.90 -3.75 15.67
N THR A 104 13.96 -3.74 16.60
CA THR A 104 13.51 -4.94 17.31
C THR A 104 12.22 -5.47 16.70
N ILE A 105 12.21 -6.77 16.39
CA ILE A 105 11.11 -7.41 15.64
C ILE A 105 9.98 -7.80 16.60
N VAL A 106 8.73 -7.53 16.21
CA VAL A 106 7.53 -7.91 16.97
C VAL A 106 7.51 -9.42 17.21
N GLY A 107 7.29 -9.83 18.46
CA GLY A 107 7.11 -11.24 18.82
C GLY A 107 8.40 -12.08 18.73
N SER A 108 9.56 -11.44 18.64
CA SER A 108 10.86 -12.09 18.64
C SER A 108 11.84 -11.30 19.51
N ASN A 109 12.82 -11.99 20.10
CA ASN A 109 13.96 -11.35 20.76
C ASN A 109 15.07 -10.98 19.75
N ALA A 110 14.83 -11.18 18.45
CA ALA A 110 15.76 -10.82 17.40
C ALA A 110 15.70 -9.32 17.10
N SER A 111 16.88 -8.72 16.94
CA SER A 111 17.06 -7.40 16.37
C SER A 111 17.72 -7.50 14.99
N VAL A 112 17.46 -6.51 14.16
CA VAL A 112 18.13 -6.30 12.87
C VAL A 112 18.72 -4.90 12.89
N SER A 113 19.89 -4.73 12.28
CA SER A 113 20.56 -3.43 12.22
C SER A 113 20.92 -3.13 10.77
N ALA A 114 20.97 -1.84 10.44
CA ALA A 114 21.39 -1.33 9.15
C ALA A 114 22.12 -0.01 9.35
N GLY A 115 23.20 0.20 8.60
CA GLY A 115 23.88 1.49 8.54
C GLY A 115 22.94 2.58 8.01
N TRP A 116 23.12 3.83 8.46
CA TRP A 116 22.29 4.94 7.95
C TRP A 116 22.39 5.11 6.43
N ASP A 117 23.53 4.75 5.84
CA ASP A 117 23.78 4.79 4.41
C ASP A 117 23.28 3.56 3.65
N GLU A 118 22.96 2.48 4.36
CA GLU A 118 22.32 1.29 3.78
C GLU A 118 20.80 1.47 3.62
N LEU A 119 20.21 2.46 4.30
CA LEU A 119 18.80 2.79 4.13
C LEU A 119 18.59 3.43 2.77
N ILE A 120 17.71 2.84 1.96
CA ILE A 120 17.49 3.26 0.58
C ILE A 120 16.11 3.88 0.37
N LEU A 121 15.06 3.41 1.03
CA LEU A 121 13.72 3.96 0.84
C LEU A 121 12.98 4.00 2.17
N LEU A 122 12.45 5.18 2.48
CA LEU A 122 11.53 5.43 3.58
C LEU A 122 10.18 5.79 2.97
N LEU A 123 9.19 4.94 3.14
CA LEU A 123 7.88 5.12 2.53
C LEU A 123 6.79 5.19 3.59
N THR A 124 6.11 6.33 3.66
CA THR A 124 5.03 6.58 4.61
C THR A 124 3.66 6.40 3.99
N GLY A 125 2.69 6.02 4.81
CA GLY A 125 1.32 5.88 4.39
C GLY A 125 0.34 5.86 5.55
N ARG A 126 -0.94 5.68 5.20
CA ARG A 126 -2.03 5.46 6.15
C ARG A 126 -2.77 4.18 5.82
N LEU A 127 -2.86 3.30 6.81
CA LEU A 127 -3.67 2.09 6.77
C LEU A 127 -5.07 2.44 7.26
N LEU A 128 -6.04 2.29 6.37
CA LEU A 128 -7.45 2.54 6.63
C LEU A 128 -8.16 1.20 6.71
N LEU A 129 -8.88 0.97 7.80
CA LEU A 129 -9.75 -0.19 7.98
C LEU A 129 -11.18 0.33 8.18
N SER A 130 -12.11 -0.11 7.35
CA SER A 130 -13.54 0.14 7.49
C SER A 130 -14.25 -1.18 7.72
N ARG A 131 -14.92 -1.33 8.86
CA ARG A 131 -15.69 -2.50 9.23
C ARG A 131 -17.14 -2.12 9.47
N VAL A 132 -18.03 -2.67 8.65
CA VAL A 132 -19.48 -2.49 8.75
C VAL A 132 -20.10 -3.79 9.21
N GLU A 133 -20.74 -3.77 10.37
CA GLU A 133 -21.49 -4.90 10.92
C GLU A 133 -22.99 -4.62 10.82
N VAL A 134 -23.72 -5.49 10.13
CA VAL A 134 -25.18 -5.41 9.98
C VAL A 134 -25.80 -6.62 10.64
N GLU A 135 -26.64 -6.39 11.66
CA GLU A 135 -27.44 -7.44 12.28
C GLU A 135 -28.82 -7.46 11.62
N GLU A 136 -29.18 -8.58 11.01
CA GLU A 136 -30.46 -8.79 10.35
C GLU A 136 -31.32 -9.79 11.12
N ARG A 137 -32.62 -9.50 11.24
CA ARG A 137 -33.64 -10.42 11.75
C ARG A 137 -34.58 -10.82 10.63
N ARG A 138 -34.88 -12.11 10.53
CA ARG A 138 -35.93 -12.60 9.61
C ARG A 138 -37.30 -12.46 10.28
N ARG A 139 -38.20 -11.68 9.67
CA ARG A 139 -39.60 -11.54 10.10
C ARG A 139 -40.52 -11.73 8.90
N ARG A 140 -41.42 -12.73 8.95
CA ARG A 140 -42.41 -13.03 7.89
C ARG A 140 -41.77 -13.14 6.49
N GLY A 141 -40.66 -13.87 6.36
CA GLY A 141 -39.95 -14.06 5.09
C GLY A 141 -39.13 -12.85 4.61
N ARG A 142 -39.20 -11.69 5.27
CA ARG A 142 -38.38 -10.51 4.96
C ARG A 142 -37.22 -10.38 5.94
N LYS A 143 -36.05 -9.97 5.43
CA LYS A 143 -34.92 -9.53 6.23
C LYS A 143 -35.16 -8.10 6.68
N GLN A 144 -34.99 -7.84 7.97
CA GLN A 144 -35.07 -6.50 8.54
C GLN A 144 -33.76 -6.23 9.28
N THR A 145 -33.09 -5.14 8.92
CA THR A 145 -31.92 -4.65 9.67
C THR A 145 -32.37 -4.25 11.08
N VAL A 146 -31.75 -4.85 12.09
CA VAL A 146 -31.98 -4.57 13.50
C VAL A 146 -30.98 -3.55 14.02
N ASN A 147 -29.75 -3.64 13.54
CA ASN A 147 -28.64 -2.82 14.01
C ASN A 147 -27.58 -2.71 12.91
N SER A 148 -26.89 -1.59 12.88
CA SER A 148 -25.74 -1.37 12.01
C SER A 148 -24.65 -0.64 12.80
N ARG A 149 -23.45 -1.22 12.84
CA ARG A 149 -22.28 -0.61 13.45
C ARG A 149 -21.22 -0.36 12.39
N HIS A 150 -20.61 0.81 12.44
CA HIS A 150 -19.49 1.16 11.58
C HIS A 150 -18.30 1.50 12.46
N LEU A 151 -17.21 0.74 12.29
CA LEU A 151 -15.92 0.99 12.92
C LEU A 151 -14.94 1.39 11.82
N SER A 152 -14.22 2.49 12.03
CA SER A 152 -13.12 2.91 11.19
C SER A 152 -11.83 2.99 12.02
N THR A 153 -10.71 2.61 11.41
CA THR A 153 -9.38 2.79 11.99
C THR A 153 -8.49 3.45 10.95
N ASP A 154 -7.71 4.42 11.40
CA ASP A 154 -6.68 5.10 10.61
C ASP A 154 -5.36 4.99 11.39
N GLU A 155 -4.36 4.36 10.76
CA GLU A 155 -3.06 4.08 11.36
C GLU A 155 -1.94 4.58 10.44
N SER A 156 -0.99 5.35 10.99
CA SER A 156 0.22 5.73 10.25
C SER A 156 1.18 4.54 10.16
N VAL A 157 1.75 4.33 8.98
CA VAL A 157 2.66 3.23 8.66
C VAL A 157 3.89 3.75 7.93
N LEU A 158 5.04 3.17 8.23
CA LEU A 158 6.32 3.46 7.60
C LEU A 158 6.99 2.15 7.20
N ASP A 159 7.30 2.02 5.92
CA ASP A 159 8.16 0.97 5.40
C ASP A 159 9.58 1.50 5.24
N VAL A 160 10.55 0.79 5.82
CA VAL A 160 11.99 1.08 5.69
C VAL A 160 12.64 -0.04 4.89
N TYR A 161 13.29 0.32 3.79
CA TYR A 161 14.07 -0.60 2.96
C TYR A 161 15.56 -0.38 3.14
N VAL A 162 16.28 -1.51 3.23
CA VAL A 162 17.73 -1.58 3.36
C VAL A 162 18.29 -2.18 2.07
N ALA A 163 19.40 -1.65 1.56
CA ALA A 163 20.01 -2.07 0.29
C ALA A 163 20.29 -3.58 0.21
N THR A 164 20.62 -4.20 1.34
CA THR A 164 21.00 -5.61 1.45
C THR A 164 19.82 -6.57 1.62
N SER A 165 18.58 -6.06 1.68
CA SER A 165 17.38 -6.86 1.97
C SER A 165 16.27 -6.59 0.97
N GLU A 166 15.68 -7.66 0.43
CA GLU A 166 14.44 -7.54 -0.34
C GLU A 166 13.25 -7.18 0.54
N ILE A 167 13.30 -7.54 1.82
CA ILE A 167 12.18 -7.43 2.76
C ILE A 167 12.32 -6.18 3.60
N ASN A 168 11.29 -5.33 3.53
CA ASN A 168 11.22 -4.11 4.31
C ASN A 168 10.94 -4.38 5.78
N TRP A 169 11.29 -3.40 6.58
CA TRP A 169 10.83 -3.26 7.94
C TRP A 169 9.55 -2.44 7.91
N ARG A 170 8.53 -2.86 8.66
CA ARG A 170 7.25 -2.16 8.76
C ARG A 170 7.02 -1.69 10.19
N ILE A 171 6.92 -0.38 10.35
CA ILE A 171 6.59 0.29 11.61
C ILE A 171 5.15 0.76 11.53
N ARG A 172 4.37 0.44 12.55
CA ARG A 172 2.97 0.82 12.69
C ARG A 172 2.76 1.63 13.95
N ALA A 173 2.14 2.81 13.81
CA ALA A 173 2.06 3.76 14.92
C ALA A 173 1.38 3.20 16.18
N ASN A 174 0.36 2.36 16.05
CA ASN A 174 -0.42 1.90 17.22
C ASN A 174 0.29 0.80 18.02
N SER A 175 1.31 0.15 17.46
CA SER A 175 2.03 -0.96 18.10
C SER A 175 3.52 -0.68 18.29
N PHE A 176 3.95 0.57 18.17
CA PHE A 176 5.36 0.96 18.23
C PHE A 176 5.71 1.68 19.53
N ASP A 177 6.85 1.33 20.11
CA ASP A 177 7.45 2.00 21.25
C ASP A 177 8.34 3.17 20.79
N PHE A 178 7.86 4.38 21.05
CA PHE A 178 8.54 5.63 20.73
C PHE A 178 9.57 6.07 21.78
N SER A 179 10.04 5.16 22.65
CA SER A 179 11.12 5.42 23.61
C SER A 179 12.40 5.94 22.95
N CYS A 180 12.67 5.52 21.70
CA CYS A 180 13.78 6.01 20.87
C CYS A 180 13.82 7.53 20.65
N LEU A 181 12.69 8.22 20.82
CA LEU A 181 12.61 9.68 20.66
C LEU A 181 13.08 10.43 21.90
N GLY A 182 13.29 9.75 23.04
CA GLY A 182 13.74 10.38 24.29
C GLY A 182 12.87 11.58 24.67
N SER A 183 13.49 12.76 24.83
CA SER A 183 12.81 14.00 25.20
C SER A 183 11.92 14.59 24.10
N ALA A 184 12.07 14.15 22.84
CA ALA A 184 11.22 14.59 21.72
C ALA A 184 9.88 13.81 21.64
N ARG A 185 9.66 12.85 22.53
CA ARG A 185 8.43 12.06 22.60
C ARG A 185 7.25 12.92 23.09
N SER A 186 6.21 12.99 22.27
CA SER A 186 4.92 13.61 22.54
C SER A 186 3.91 12.62 23.14
N VAL A 187 2.74 13.15 23.53
CA VAL A 187 1.64 12.36 24.12
C VAL A 187 0.97 11.47 23.07
N THR A 188 0.82 11.95 21.83
CA THR A 188 0.06 11.23 20.81
C THR A 188 0.97 10.37 19.92
N ALA A 189 0.48 9.20 19.53
CA ALA A 189 1.19 8.32 18.59
C ALA A 189 1.40 9.00 17.23
N PHE A 190 0.48 9.87 16.81
CA PHE A 190 0.57 10.60 15.54
C PHE A 190 1.73 11.61 15.53
N GLU A 191 1.85 12.44 16.58
CA GLU A 191 2.97 13.39 16.71
C GLU A 191 4.30 12.62 16.80
N ASN A 192 4.35 11.56 17.61
CA ASN A 192 5.53 10.71 17.73
C ASN A 192 5.94 10.08 16.40
N PHE A 193 4.97 9.64 15.60
CA PHE A 193 5.24 9.06 14.29
C PHE A 193 5.79 10.08 13.29
N THR A 194 5.30 11.33 13.36
CA THR A 194 5.81 12.44 12.55
C THR A 194 7.26 12.76 12.94
N VAL A 195 7.53 12.89 14.25
CA VAL A 195 8.90 13.12 14.76
C VAL A 195 9.84 11.99 14.37
N LEU A 196 9.40 10.73 14.52
CA LEU A 196 10.17 9.56 14.10
C LEU A 196 10.51 9.61 12.61
N SER A 197 9.54 9.91 11.76
CA SER A 197 9.73 9.99 10.30
C SER A 197 10.74 11.08 9.93
N ASN A 198 10.67 12.24 10.58
CA ASN A 198 11.63 13.33 10.38
C ASN A 198 13.05 12.94 10.82
N VAL A 199 13.21 12.31 12.00
CA VAL A 199 14.51 11.85 12.48
C VAL A 199 15.13 10.83 11.51
N LEU A 200 14.32 9.89 11.01
CA LEU A 200 14.78 8.91 10.02
C LEU A 200 15.18 9.59 8.70
N GLN A 201 14.41 10.56 8.22
CA GLN A 201 14.71 11.31 7.01
C GLN A 201 16.00 12.14 7.14
N GLU A 202 16.21 12.78 8.30
CA GLU A 202 17.40 13.59 8.58
C GLU A 202 18.67 12.73 8.65
N ARG A 203 18.60 11.59 9.33
CA ARG A 203 19.76 10.70 9.51
C ARG A 203 20.05 9.86 8.26
N ALA A 204 19.02 9.37 7.59
CA ALA A 204 19.13 8.57 6.36
C ALA A 204 19.21 9.47 5.11
N SER A 205 20.18 10.38 5.06
CA SER A 205 20.30 11.40 4.01
C SER A 205 20.42 10.85 2.57
N LYS A 206 20.82 9.58 2.41
CA LYS A 206 20.89 8.89 1.11
C LYS A 206 19.59 8.16 0.73
N ALA A 207 18.70 7.94 1.70
CA ALA A 207 17.42 7.31 1.46
C ALA A 207 16.48 8.28 0.74
N GLN A 208 15.69 7.77 -0.20
CA GLN A 208 14.55 8.55 -0.70
C GLN A 208 13.43 8.48 0.31
N PHE A 209 12.79 9.61 0.51
CA PHE A 209 11.55 9.70 1.26
C PHE A 209 10.37 9.76 0.29
N ASP A 210 9.36 8.91 0.52
CA ASP A 210 8.13 8.84 -0.26
C ASP A 210 6.91 8.89 0.66
N ASP A 211 6.12 9.95 0.56
CA ASP A 211 4.86 10.16 1.25
C ASP A 211 3.65 10.21 0.30
N SER A 212 3.86 9.84 -0.96
CA SER A 212 2.91 10.06 -2.04
C SER A 212 1.80 9.00 -2.11
N TYR A 213 1.87 7.94 -1.29
CA TYR A 213 0.88 6.86 -1.28
C TYR A 213 -0.56 7.37 -1.07
N ALA A 214 -0.76 8.34 -0.16
CA ALA A 214 -2.09 8.86 0.14
C ALA A 214 -2.76 9.47 -1.10
N GLN A 215 -1.99 10.12 -1.96
CA GLN A 215 -2.45 10.74 -3.20
C GLN A 215 -2.59 9.70 -4.32
N ALA A 216 -1.69 8.71 -4.36
CA ALA A 216 -1.68 7.65 -5.36
C ALA A 216 -2.85 6.67 -5.24
N ARG A 217 -3.44 6.52 -4.06
CA ARG A 217 -4.42 5.48 -3.73
C ARG A 217 -5.54 5.30 -4.77
N SER A 218 -6.16 6.39 -5.18
CA SER A 218 -7.29 6.35 -6.13
C SER A 218 -6.87 5.91 -7.53
N ALA A 219 -5.63 6.22 -7.95
CA ALA A 219 -5.08 5.74 -9.20
C ALA A 219 -4.66 4.27 -9.10
N LEU A 220 -4.17 3.83 -7.93
CA LEU A 220 -3.78 2.44 -7.69
C LEU A 220 -4.97 1.48 -7.74
N GLU A 221 -6.19 1.92 -7.43
CA GLU A 221 -7.40 1.08 -7.50
C GLU A 221 -7.67 0.49 -8.89
N ILE A 222 -7.14 1.13 -9.94
CA ILE A 222 -7.23 0.63 -11.33
C ILE A 222 -6.60 -0.76 -11.46
N VAL A 223 -5.45 -0.98 -10.82
CA VAL A 223 -4.67 -2.23 -10.93
C VAL A 223 -4.74 -3.06 -9.65
N TRP A 224 -4.83 -2.40 -8.50
CA TRP A 224 -4.87 -2.98 -7.16
C TRP A 224 -6.10 -2.45 -6.41
N PRO A 225 -7.31 -2.95 -6.74
CA PRO A 225 -8.54 -2.52 -6.08
C PRO A 225 -8.55 -2.90 -4.60
N LEU A 226 -9.31 -2.14 -3.81
CA LEU A 226 -9.64 -2.50 -2.43
C LEU A 226 -10.77 -3.53 -2.46
N GLU A 227 -10.49 -4.80 -2.13
CA GLU A 227 -11.50 -5.86 -2.16
C GLU A 227 -12.25 -5.95 -0.81
N PRO A 228 -13.56 -5.66 -0.75
CA PRO A 228 -14.33 -5.84 0.46
C PRO A 228 -14.47 -7.32 0.79
N GLN A 229 -14.10 -7.70 2.01
CA GLN A 229 -14.27 -9.05 2.55
C GLN A 229 -15.57 -9.10 3.38
N THR A 230 -16.57 -9.80 2.86
CA THR A 230 -17.85 -10.02 3.57
C THR A 230 -17.88 -11.41 4.19
N LYS A 231 -18.01 -11.45 5.51
CA LYS A 231 -18.19 -12.69 6.28
C LYS A 231 -19.55 -12.68 6.95
N MET A 232 -20.27 -13.80 6.88
CA MET A 232 -21.40 -14.02 7.78
C MET A 232 -20.84 -14.30 9.17
N GLY A 233 -21.22 -13.48 10.15
CA GLY A 233 -20.94 -13.69 11.55
C GLY A 233 -21.88 -14.73 12.17
N ASP A 234 -21.59 -15.08 13.42
CA ASP A 234 -22.33 -16.10 14.14
C ASP A 234 -23.81 -15.74 14.34
N TRP A 235 -24.65 -16.78 14.38
CA TRP A 235 -26.04 -16.63 14.78
C TRP A 235 -26.10 -16.27 16.26
N ARG A 236 -26.68 -15.10 16.57
CA ARG A 236 -26.89 -14.68 17.96
C ARG A 236 -28.35 -14.84 18.32
N ARG A 237 -28.62 -15.49 19.46
CA ARG A 237 -29.97 -15.53 20.05
C ARG A 237 -30.26 -14.18 20.68
N SER A 238 -31.27 -13.49 20.17
CA SER A 238 -31.68 -12.17 20.65
C SER A 238 -32.99 -12.20 21.48
N GLY A 239 -33.41 -13.39 21.89
CA GLY A 239 -34.58 -13.64 22.74
C GLY A 239 -35.23 -15.00 22.49
N ALA A 240 -36.37 -15.27 23.15
CA ALA A 240 -37.12 -16.52 22.98
C ALA A 240 -37.49 -16.77 21.51
N GLY A 241 -36.86 -17.79 20.90
CA GLY A 241 -37.09 -18.21 19.52
C GLY A 241 -36.59 -17.27 18.42
N LYS A 242 -35.83 -16.20 18.74
CA LYS A 242 -35.34 -15.23 17.75
C LYS A 242 -33.85 -15.41 17.48
N PHE A 243 -33.51 -15.56 16.20
CA PHE A 243 -32.14 -15.62 15.71
C PHE A 243 -31.87 -14.40 14.84
N ASP A 244 -30.80 -13.68 15.17
CA ASP A 244 -30.28 -12.60 14.35
C ASP A 244 -28.99 -13.08 13.66
N THR A 245 -28.83 -12.71 12.40
CA THR A 245 -27.63 -12.99 11.61
C THR A 245 -26.80 -11.72 11.55
N ALA A 246 -25.54 -11.79 11.99
CA ALA A 246 -24.58 -10.71 11.77
C ALA A 246 -23.92 -10.88 10.40
N THR A 247 -23.77 -9.81 9.64
CA THR A 247 -22.93 -9.75 8.44
C THR A 247 -21.85 -8.70 8.66
N VAL A 248 -20.59 -9.08 8.51
CA VAL A 248 -19.44 -8.18 8.71
C VAL A 248 -18.76 -7.97 7.37
N THR A 249 -18.75 -6.74 6.88
CA THR A 249 -18.02 -6.33 5.68
C THR A 249 -16.80 -5.54 6.13
N THR A 250 -15.61 -5.98 5.73
CA THR A 250 -14.34 -5.32 6.04
C THR A 250 -13.66 -4.87 4.76
N THR A 251 -13.21 -3.63 4.70
CA THR A 251 -12.40 -3.09 3.60
C THR A 251 -11.16 -2.45 4.20
N ASP A 252 -9.99 -2.86 3.72
CA ASP A 252 -8.71 -2.26 4.09
C ASP A 252 -7.81 -2.03 2.88
N ASN A 253 -6.77 -1.21 3.06
CA ASN A 253 -5.81 -0.85 2.03
C ASN A 253 -4.39 -1.34 2.33
N GLU A 254 -4.19 -2.27 3.26
CA GLU A 254 -2.85 -2.74 3.63
C GLU A 254 -2.16 -3.47 2.48
N ASP A 255 -2.93 -4.28 1.78
CA ASP A 255 -2.50 -5.02 0.61
C ASP A 255 -2.08 -4.07 -0.54
N GLN A 256 -2.86 -3.00 -0.75
CA GLN A 256 -2.55 -1.98 -1.74
C GLN A 256 -1.29 -1.18 -1.36
N PHE A 257 -1.15 -0.81 -0.07
CA PHE A 257 0.05 -0.15 0.46
C PHE A 257 1.29 -1.01 0.26
N THR A 258 1.19 -2.31 0.57
CA THR A 258 2.30 -3.25 0.41
C THR A 258 2.73 -3.35 -1.04
N ARG A 259 1.79 -3.50 -1.99
CA ARG A 259 2.11 -3.54 -3.42
C ARG A 259 2.79 -2.27 -3.91
N TYR A 260 2.28 -1.12 -3.50
CA TYR A 260 2.88 0.18 -3.83
C TYR A 260 4.31 0.29 -3.27
N SER A 261 4.47 -0.02 -1.99
CA SER A 261 5.76 0.03 -1.29
C SER A 261 6.81 -0.84 -1.96
N ARG A 262 6.44 -2.08 -2.31
CA ARG A 262 7.29 -3.04 -3.04
C ARG A 262 7.64 -2.56 -4.44
N LEU A 263 6.68 -1.97 -5.16
CA LEU A 263 6.93 -1.41 -6.48
C LEU A 263 7.92 -0.25 -6.42
N ARG A 264 7.78 0.67 -5.45
CA ARG A 264 8.70 1.80 -5.29
C ARG A 264 10.12 1.34 -4.98
N HIS A 265 10.27 0.32 -4.13
CA HIS A 265 11.55 -0.31 -3.86
C HIS A 265 12.16 -0.95 -5.13
N TYR A 266 11.37 -1.73 -5.86
CA TYR A 266 11.80 -2.36 -7.11
C TYR A 266 12.33 -1.33 -8.11
N LEU A 267 11.54 -0.29 -8.39
CA LEU A 267 11.92 0.74 -9.35
C LEU A 267 13.17 1.51 -8.95
N ARG A 268 13.37 1.72 -7.64
CA ARG A 268 14.59 2.36 -7.13
C ARG A 268 15.84 1.51 -7.38
N ARG A 269 15.73 0.19 -7.27
CA ARG A 269 16.86 -0.73 -7.48
C ARG A 269 17.19 -0.96 -8.96
N SER A 270 16.20 -0.75 -9.82
CA SER A 270 16.32 -0.92 -11.27
C SER A 270 16.66 0.37 -12.01
N ALA A 271 16.75 1.50 -11.30
CA ALA A 271 17.14 2.82 -11.84
C ALA A 271 18.65 3.05 -11.67
#